data_AF-A0A9E0A4U5-F1
#
_entry.id   AF-A0A9E0A4U5-F1
#
_cell.length_a   1.000
_cell.length_b   1.000
_cell.length_c   1.000
_cell.angle_alpha   90.00
_cell.angle_beta   90.00
_cell.angle_gamma   90.00
#
_symmetry.space_group_name_H-M   'P 1'
#
loop_
_entity.id
_entity.type
_entity.pdbx_description
1 polymer ?
#
loop_
_entity_poly.entity_id
_entity_poly.type
_entity_poly.pdbx_seq_one_letter_code
_entity_poly.pdbx_strand_id
1 'polypeptide(L)'
;MEELLSKIHRIETKHLSNLHRHLESIFTNVSLPSHNLQHHIRVWLHCRGLLIELHKAGLTITEQLIENAIIACFFHDAGLTKTLDEQHGAEGAELCKQYLSHFPDLTESQKTLILKAVELHDDKSVKQHPVTKPDDMLDLALLVSTADDLDALGFVGVFRYTEIYLKRGISIDQLPRKVLANLRNRFTSFTNAYSSLHRYSDRQRQRYREIMDFFTKLEGEISQGITYQDSAYAVVNTLHEQLVIQSNSIEQTIDYALSTLTASYPLTFFKRLQLELEVTSAIPI
;
A
#
# COMPACT_ATOMS: atom_id res chain seq x y z
N MET A 1 4.05 9.07 24.36
CA MET A 1 2.88 8.54 23.63
C MET A 1 1.84 9.61 23.35
N GLU A 2 1.23 10.23 24.37
CA GLU A 2 0.25 11.32 24.18
C GLU A 2 0.80 12.49 23.35
N GLU A 3 2.03 12.92 23.65
CA GLU A 3 2.71 13.97 22.89
C GLU A 3 2.85 13.62 21.39
N LEU A 4 3.29 12.38 21.07
CA LEU A 4 3.39 11.93 19.68
C LEU A 4 2.03 11.94 18.98
N LEU A 5 1.00 11.40 19.64
CA LEU A 5 -0.34 11.35 19.06
C LEU A 5 -0.91 12.75 18.81
N SER A 6 -0.61 13.71 19.71
CA SER A 6 -0.95 15.13 19.51
C SER A 6 -0.23 15.74 18.30
N LYS A 7 1.07 15.45 18.13
CA LYS A 7 1.85 15.89 16.95
C LYS A 7 1.27 15.33 15.65
N ILE A 8 1.01 14.02 15.62
CA ILE A 8 0.40 13.33 14.46
C ILE A 8 -0.95 13.96 14.13
N HIS A 9 -1.84 14.10 15.12
CA HIS A 9 -3.16 14.67 14.91
C HIS A 9 -3.10 16.09 14.33
N ARG A 10 -2.24 16.96 14.87
CA ARG A 10 -2.09 18.34 14.37
C ARG A 10 -1.59 18.38 12.91
N ILE A 11 -0.66 17.50 12.54
CA ILE A 11 -0.17 17.39 11.17
C ILE A 11 -1.25 16.81 10.24
N GLU A 12 -2.00 15.81 10.69
CA GLU A 12 -3.14 15.24 9.96
C GLU A 12 -4.20 16.32 9.69
N THR A 13 -4.58 17.11 10.71
CA THR A 13 -5.51 18.24 10.57
C THR A 13 -5.00 19.30 9.59
N LYS A 14 -3.68 19.56 9.57
CA LYS A 14 -3.06 20.52 8.65
C LYS A 14 -3.13 20.05 7.19
N HIS A 15 -2.94 18.76 6.92
CA HIS A 15 -2.65 18.26 5.57
C HIS A 15 -3.71 17.36 4.94
N LEU A 16 -4.36 16.47 5.69
CA LEU A 16 -5.16 15.37 5.11
C LEU A 16 -6.23 15.86 4.13
N SER A 17 -7.05 16.83 4.51
CA SER A 17 -8.14 17.32 3.64
C SER A 17 -7.62 17.94 2.35
N ASN A 18 -6.51 18.67 2.41
CA ASN A 18 -5.90 19.30 1.23
C ASN A 18 -5.18 18.29 0.35
N LEU A 19 -4.47 17.33 0.93
CA LEU A 19 -3.86 16.21 0.20
C LEU A 19 -4.94 15.39 -0.50
N HIS A 20 -5.98 14.99 0.22
CA HIS A 20 -7.09 14.21 -0.32
C HIS A 20 -7.73 14.92 -1.52
N ARG A 21 -8.14 16.18 -1.37
CA ARG A 21 -8.74 16.95 -2.47
C ARG A 21 -7.81 17.11 -3.66
N HIS A 22 -6.52 17.30 -3.42
CA HIS A 22 -5.55 17.44 -4.49
C HIS A 22 -5.34 16.12 -5.24
N LEU A 23 -5.14 15.01 -4.53
CA LEU A 23 -5.02 13.70 -5.17
C LEU A 23 -6.33 13.31 -5.90
N GLU A 24 -7.49 13.63 -5.36
CA GLU A 24 -8.78 13.39 -6.05
C GLU A 24 -8.80 14.06 -7.43
N SER A 25 -8.28 15.29 -7.52
CA SER A 25 -8.15 16.00 -8.79
C SER A 25 -7.16 15.33 -9.76
N ILE A 26 -6.08 14.73 -9.26
CA ILE A 26 -5.08 14.00 -10.06
C ILE A 26 -5.66 12.68 -10.59
N PHE A 27 -6.42 11.97 -9.76
CA PHE A 27 -7.05 10.69 -10.10
C PHE A 27 -8.35 10.83 -10.90
N THR A 28 -8.80 12.05 -11.17
CA THR A 28 -9.99 12.29 -11.97
C THR A 28 -9.84 11.66 -13.36
N ASN A 29 -10.80 10.81 -13.74
CA ASN A 29 -10.81 10.03 -14.99
C ASN A 29 -9.71 8.95 -15.13
N VAL A 30 -9.05 8.57 -14.03
CA VAL A 30 -8.07 7.48 -14.03
C VAL A 30 -8.69 6.24 -13.38
N SER A 31 -8.72 5.12 -14.11
CA SER A 31 -9.19 3.84 -13.57
C SER A 31 -8.04 2.98 -13.06
N LEU A 32 -7.72 3.19 -11.78
CA LEU A 32 -6.81 2.35 -10.99
C LEU A 32 -7.48 1.95 -9.67
N PRO A 33 -8.51 1.07 -9.69
CA PRO A 33 -9.24 0.68 -8.50
C PRO A 33 -8.39 0.27 -7.31
N SER A 34 -7.21 -0.35 -7.52
CA SER A 34 -6.37 -0.79 -6.41
C SER A 34 -5.34 0.22 -5.91
N HIS A 35 -5.11 1.28 -6.70
CA HIS A 35 -4.20 2.40 -6.38
C HIS A 35 -4.98 3.72 -6.35
N ASN A 36 -6.23 3.69 -5.90
CA ASN A 36 -7.08 4.89 -5.75
C ASN A 36 -6.72 5.66 -4.47
N LEU A 37 -7.45 6.74 -4.16
CA LEU A 37 -7.20 7.55 -2.97
C LEU A 37 -7.17 6.75 -1.65
N GLN A 38 -7.95 5.68 -1.53
CA GLN A 38 -7.97 4.85 -0.33
C GLN A 38 -6.63 4.14 -0.12
N HIS A 39 -5.94 3.75 -1.19
CA HIS A 39 -4.61 3.17 -1.07
C HIS A 39 -3.62 4.14 -0.42
N HIS A 40 -3.57 5.40 -0.87
CA HIS A 40 -2.69 6.42 -0.27
C HIS A 40 -2.97 6.66 1.21
N ILE A 41 -4.25 6.61 1.62
CA ILE A 41 -4.65 6.70 3.03
C ILE A 41 -4.14 5.50 3.83
N ARG A 42 -4.28 4.27 3.30
CA ARG A 42 -3.78 3.05 3.96
C ARG A 42 -2.26 3.06 4.09
N VAL A 43 -1.54 3.54 3.08
CA VAL A 43 -0.08 3.72 3.16
C VAL A 43 0.27 4.72 4.26
N TRP A 44 -0.42 5.86 4.36
CA TRP A 44 -0.25 6.77 5.49
C TRP A 44 -0.51 6.08 6.84
N LEU A 45 -1.57 5.28 6.96
CA LEU A 45 -1.88 4.55 8.19
C LEU A 45 -0.79 3.54 8.59
N HIS A 46 -0.21 2.85 7.62
CA HIS A 46 0.93 1.96 7.86
C HIS A 46 2.15 2.76 8.32
N CYS A 47 2.47 3.87 7.67
CA CYS A 47 3.56 4.76 8.06
C CYS A 47 3.35 5.34 9.48
N ARG A 48 2.14 5.82 9.78
CA ARG A 48 1.72 6.27 11.11
C ARG A 48 1.92 5.17 12.16
N GLY A 49 1.55 3.93 11.83
CA GLY A 49 1.78 2.76 12.68
C GLY A 49 3.26 2.54 12.98
N LEU A 50 4.12 2.62 11.95
CA LEU A 50 5.58 2.52 12.12
C LEU A 50 6.11 3.63 13.03
N LEU A 51 5.74 4.89 12.82
CA LEU A 51 6.15 6.02 13.67
C LEU A 51 5.77 5.81 15.13
N ILE A 52 4.56 5.30 15.40
CA ILE A 52 4.10 4.99 16.75
C ILE A 52 4.95 3.89 17.40
N GLU A 53 5.24 2.81 16.68
CA GLU A 53 6.03 1.70 17.22
C GLU A 53 7.51 2.06 17.40
N LEU A 54 8.09 2.87 16.50
CA LEU A 54 9.44 3.40 16.65
C LEU A 54 9.56 4.32 17.87
N HIS A 55 8.54 5.14 18.13
CA HIS A 55 8.49 5.93 19.36
C HIS A 55 8.37 5.07 20.62
N LYS A 56 7.58 3.99 20.59
CA LYS A 56 7.52 3.01 21.69
C LYS A 56 8.87 2.34 21.93
N ALA A 57 9.65 2.15 20.88
CA ALA A 57 11.02 1.63 20.94
C ALA A 57 12.05 2.67 21.43
N GLY A 58 11.63 3.90 21.76
CA GLY A 58 12.48 4.94 22.33
C GLY A 58 13.05 5.94 21.33
N LEU A 59 12.65 5.88 20.06
CA LEU A 59 13.10 6.83 19.04
C LEU A 59 12.34 8.17 19.11
N THR A 60 13.05 9.24 18.82
CA THR A 60 12.48 10.59 18.76
C THR A 60 11.84 10.83 17.40
N ILE A 61 10.53 11.03 17.39
CA ILE A 61 9.77 11.36 16.18
C ILE A 61 9.52 12.87 16.14
N THR A 62 10.08 13.53 15.15
CA THR A 62 9.94 14.99 14.96
C THR A 62 8.67 15.32 14.18
N GLU A 63 8.14 16.53 14.38
CA GLU A 63 6.99 17.02 13.59
C GLU A 63 7.30 17.09 12.10
N GLN A 64 8.53 17.48 11.76
CA GLN A 64 9.04 17.49 10.39
C GLN A 64 9.02 16.11 9.75
N LEU A 65 9.40 15.04 10.48
CA LEU A 65 9.34 13.69 9.94
C LEU A 65 7.90 13.26 9.66
N ILE A 66 6.97 13.55 10.57
CA ILE A 66 5.54 13.24 10.42
C ILE A 66 4.98 13.98 9.19
N GLU A 67 5.27 15.28 9.07
CA GLU A 67 4.83 16.13 7.95
C GLU A 67 5.39 15.67 6.61
N ASN A 68 6.68 15.34 6.57
CA ASN A 68 7.29 14.83 5.35
C ASN A 68 6.70 13.46 4.95
N ALA A 69 6.46 12.58 5.93
CA ALA A 69 5.94 11.23 5.69
C ALA A 69 4.51 11.23 5.15
N ILE A 70 3.60 12.02 5.72
CA ILE A 70 2.21 12.08 5.24
C ILE A 70 2.16 12.60 3.79
N ILE A 71 2.95 13.63 3.46
CA ILE A 71 3.00 14.16 2.09
C ILE A 71 3.56 13.08 1.14
N ALA A 72 4.70 12.47 1.48
CA ALA A 72 5.31 11.46 0.63
C ALA A 72 4.40 10.24 0.41
N CYS A 73 3.70 9.77 1.44
CA CYS A 73 2.74 8.66 1.32
C CYS A 73 1.59 8.99 0.35
N PHE A 74 1.14 10.24 0.29
CA PHE A 74 0.06 10.63 -0.62
C PHE A 74 0.51 10.77 -2.08
N PHE A 75 1.80 11.02 -2.33
CA PHE A 75 2.32 11.20 -3.69
C PHE A 75 3.10 10.01 -4.26
N HIS A 76 3.50 9.02 -3.46
CA HIS A 76 4.38 7.92 -3.89
C HIS A 76 3.91 7.27 -5.21
N ASP A 77 2.62 6.93 -5.29
CA ASP A 77 1.99 6.29 -6.46
C ASP A 77 1.17 7.25 -7.34
N ALA A 78 1.20 8.57 -7.07
CA ALA A 78 0.42 9.53 -7.86
C ALA A 78 0.85 9.55 -9.34
N GLY A 79 2.11 9.19 -9.63
CA GLY A 79 2.61 9.06 -11.01
C GLY A 79 1.99 7.90 -11.80
N LEU A 80 1.31 6.95 -11.16
CA LEU A 80 0.54 5.90 -11.85
C LEU A 80 -0.60 6.48 -12.71
N THR A 81 -1.02 7.72 -12.44
CA THR A 81 -1.96 8.46 -13.28
C THR A 81 -1.36 8.93 -14.62
N LYS A 82 -0.02 8.90 -14.75
CA LYS A 82 0.73 9.30 -15.95
C LYS A 82 1.35 8.10 -16.67
N THR A 83 1.89 7.14 -15.94
CA THR A 83 2.56 5.96 -16.50
C THR A 83 2.40 4.73 -15.60
N LEU A 84 2.33 3.53 -16.17
CA LEU A 84 2.27 2.27 -15.41
C LEU A 84 3.63 1.57 -15.25
N ASP A 85 4.69 2.16 -15.83
CA ASP A 85 6.04 1.60 -15.83
C ASP A 85 6.86 2.02 -14.59
N GLU A 86 8.15 1.70 -14.58
CA GLU A 86 9.07 2.01 -13.48
C GLU A 86 9.31 3.51 -13.25
N GLN A 87 8.89 4.39 -14.18
CA GLN A 87 9.09 5.83 -14.06
C GLN A 87 7.99 6.52 -13.23
N HIS A 88 6.98 5.78 -12.75
CA HIS A 88 5.88 6.34 -11.95
C HIS A 88 6.37 7.08 -10.69
N GLY A 89 7.49 6.67 -10.07
CA GLY A 89 8.08 7.39 -8.95
C GLY A 89 8.52 8.81 -9.34
N ALA A 90 9.20 8.97 -10.48
CA ALA A 90 9.64 10.27 -10.97
C ALA A 90 8.47 11.19 -11.34
N GLU A 91 7.44 10.64 -12.01
CA GLU A 91 6.20 11.37 -12.30
C GLU A 91 5.47 11.78 -11.00
N GLY A 92 5.43 10.89 -10.00
CA GLY A 92 4.88 11.20 -8.68
C GLY A 92 5.63 12.33 -7.97
N ALA A 93 6.96 12.37 -8.10
CA ALA A 93 7.79 13.42 -7.52
C ALA A 93 7.53 14.77 -8.21
N GLU A 94 7.35 14.81 -9.53
CA GLU A 94 7.02 16.06 -10.23
C GLU A 94 5.63 16.59 -9.84
N LEU A 95 4.63 15.72 -9.70
CA LEU A 95 3.32 16.09 -9.15
C LEU A 95 3.43 16.63 -7.71
N CYS A 96 4.24 15.97 -6.88
CA CYS A 96 4.50 16.40 -5.51
C CYS A 96 5.18 17.77 -5.46
N LYS A 97 6.14 18.03 -6.35
CA LYS A 97 6.85 19.30 -6.45
C LYS A 97 5.91 20.45 -6.79
N GLN A 98 4.99 20.22 -7.71
CA GLN A 98 3.95 21.20 -8.06
C GLN A 98 3.06 21.51 -6.85
N TYR A 99 2.65 20.49 -6.09
CA TYR A 99 1.92 20.67 -4.85
C TYR A 99 2.71 21.49 -3.81
N LEU A 100 3.97 21.12 -3.56
CA LEU A 100 4.85 21.76 -2.58
C LEU A 100 5.19 23.22 -2.89
N SER A 101 5.06 23.65 -4.15
CA SER A 101 5.26 25.05 -4.54
C SER A 101 4.28 26.02 -3.84
N HIS A 102 3.15 25.51 -3.33
CA HIS A 102 2.15 26.28 -2.59
C HIS A 102 2.43 26.36 -1.08
N PHE A 103 3.52 25.73 -0.59
CA PHE A 103 3.88 25.67 0.83
C PHE A 103 5.23 26.36 1.08
N PRO A 104 5.27 27.70 1.15
CA PRO A 104 6.52 28.45 1.34
C PRO A 104 7.18 28.18 2.71
N ASP A 105 6.41 27.73 3.70
CA ASP A 105 6.90 27.42 5.04
C ASP A 105 7.77 26.16 5.10
N LEU A 106 7.72 25.29 4.09
CA LEU A 106 8.61 24.13 3.99
C LEU A 106 9.98 24.57 3.48
N THR A 107 11.02 24.21 4.22
CA THR A 107 12.40 24.47 3.79
C THR A 107 12.73 23.67 2.52
N GLU A 108 13.65 24.18 1.70
CA GLU A 108 14.10 23.46 0.50
C GLU A 108 14.66 22.08 0.84
N SER A 109 15.34 21.93 1.99
CA SER A 109 15.82 20.62 2.47
C SER A 109 14.68 19.63 2.72
N GLN A 110 13.55 20.08 3.28
CA GLN A 110 12.37 19.23 3.47
C GLN A 110 11.77 18.82 2.15
N LYS A 111 11.60 19.78 1.22
CA LYS A 111 11.07 19.49 -0.12
C LYS A 111 11.95 18.46 -0.83
N THR A 112 13.27 18.61 -0.81
CA THR A 112 14.19 17.62 -1.40
C THR A 112 14.03 16.23 -0.79
N LEU A 113 13.90 16.12 0.53
CA LEU A 113 13.70 14.82 1.19
C LEU A 113 12.36 14.18 0.79
N ILE A 114 11.27 14.94 0.77
CA ILE A 114 9.94 14.47 0.36
C ILE A 114 9.99 13.97 -1.08
N LEU A 115 10.52 14.78 -2.01
CA LEU A 115 10.61 14.45 -3.43
C LEU A 115 11.43 13.18 -3.66
N LYS A 116 12.57 13.06 -2.98
CA LYS A 116 13.41 11.87 -3.05
C LYS A 116 12.70 10.61 -2.53
N ALA A 117 11.95 10.73 -1.43
CA ALA A 117 11.21 9.61 -0.87
C ALA A 117 10.07 9.15 -1.80
N VAL A 118 9.40 10.09 -2.48
CA VAL A 118 8.39 9.79 -3.51
C VAL A 118 9.04 9.11 -4.72
N GLU A 119 10.11 9.69 -5.25
CA GLU A 119 10.79 9.16 -6.44
C GLU A 119 11.32 7.75 -6.25
N LEU A 120 11.91 7.47 -5.09
CA LEU A 120 12.63 6.21 -4.82
C LEU A 120 11.79 5.18 -4.04
N HIS A 121 10.48 5.38 -3.88
CA HIS A 121 9.68 4.51 -3.00
C HIS A 121 9.64 3.03 -3.47
N ASP A 122 9.65 2.76 -4.78
CA ASP A 122 9.71 1.39 -5.35
C ASP A 122 11.15 0.97 -5.75
N ASP A 123 12.14 1.84 -5.50
CA ASP A 123 13.55 1.51 -5.78
C ASP A 123 14.06 0.45 -4.78
N LYS A 124 14.44 -0.71 -5.33
CA LYS A 124 14.92 -1.86 -4.56
C LYS A 124 16.27 -1.59 -3.87
N SER A 125 17.06 -0.63 -4.34
CA SER A 125 18.34 -0.27 -3.72
C SER A 125 18.15 0.38 -2.35
N VAL A 126 17.10 1.21 -2.20
CA VAL A 126 16.74 1.84 -0.92
C VAL A 126 16.40 0.77 0.12
N LYS A 127 15.71 -0.29 -0.30
CA LYS A 127 15.34 -1.45 0.54
C LYS A 127 16.53 -2.35 0.93
N GLN A 128 17.67 -2.22 0.25
CA GLN A 128 18.86 -3.05 0.47
C GLN A 128 19.88 -2.40 1.41
N HIS A 129 19.72 -1.13 1.77
CA HIS A 129 20.60 -0.51 2.76
C HIS A 129 20.34 -1.13 4.14
N PRO A 130 21.33 -1.78 4.76
CA PRO A 130 21.14 -2.40 6.06
C PRO A 130 20.88 -1.30 7.11
N VAL A 131 19.86 -1.51 7.94
CA VAL A 131 19.69 -0.74 9.18
C VAL A 131 20.87 -1.11 10.08
N THR A 132 21.83 -0.19 10.20
CA THR A 132 23.05 -0.37 11.00
C THR A 132 22.93 0.22 12.39
N LYS A 133 22.07 1.23 12.55
CA LYS A 133 21.74 1.88 13.81
C LYS A 133 20.24 2.17 13.91
N PRO A 134 19.68 2.32 15.12
CA PRO A 134 18.25 2.55 15.29
C PRO A 134 17.68 3.73 14.49
N ASP A 135 18.44 4.82 14.34
CA ASP A 135 17.99 6.01 13.60
C ASP A 135 17.81 5.77 12.09
N ASP A 136 18.43 4.73 11.52
CA ASP A 136 18.25 4.40 10.09
C ASP A 136 16.79 3.99 9.81
N MET A 137 16.07 3.48 10.82
CA MET A 137 14.64 3.16 10.72
C MET A 137 13.74 4.39 10.54
N LEU A 138 14.26 5.60 10.79
CA LEU A 138 13.56 6.88 10.62
C LEU A 138 13.83 7.52 9.24
N ASP A 139 14.60 6.87 8.37
CA ASP A 139 14.78 7.33 7.00
C ASP A 139 13.43 7.43 6.29
N LEU A 140 13.17 8.58 5.69
CA LEU A 140 11.87 8.89 5.08
C LEU A 140 11.56 7.96 3.91
N ALA A 141 12.55 7.66 3.06
CA ALA A 141 12.34 6.79 1.91
C ALA A 141 12.06 5.36 2.38
N LEU A 142 12.80 4.86 3.39
CA LEU A 142 12.55 3.56 4.00
C LEU A 142 11.15 3.46 4.63
N LEU A 143 10.71 4.50 5.36
CA LEU A 143 9.39 4.54 5.99
C LEU A 143 8.26 4.46 4.95
N VAL A 144 8.32 5.30 3.91
CA VAL A 144 7.29 5.37 2.86
C VAL A 144 7.28 4.07 2.06
N SER A 145 8.45 3.60 1.65
CA SER A 145 8.62 2.36 0.90
C SER A 145 8.11 1.14 1.67
N THR A 146 8.41 1.07 2.97
CA THR A 146 7.90 0.00 3.84
C THR A 146 6.39 0.12 4.04
N ALA A 147 5.86 1.33 4.19
CA ALA A 147 4.44 1.54 4.36
C ALA A 147 3.61 1.09 3.14
N ASP A 148 4.10 1.33 1.92
CA ASP A 148 3.49 0.77 0.69
C ASP A 148 3.60 -0.77 0.67
N ASP A 149 4.78 -1.31 0.99
CA ASP A 149 4.98 -2.77 1.08
C ASP A 149 4.01 -3.45 2.05
N LEU A 150 3.67 -2.79 3.16
CA LEU A 150 2.72 -3.29 4.15
C LEU A 150 1.27 -3.25 3.65
N ASP A 151 0.89 -2.28 2.79
CA ASP A 151 -0.43 -2.27 2.16
C ASP A 151 -0.56 -3.36 1.08
N ALA A 152 0.54 -3.96 0.64
CA ALA A 152 0.55 -5.09 -0.30
C ALA A 152 0.44 -6.47 0.40
N LEU A 153 0.22 -6.51 1.72
CA LEU A 153 0.00 -7.74 2.50
C LEU A 153 -1.50 -8.01 2.74
N GLY A 154 -1.83 -9.19 3.26
CA GLY A 154 -3.20 -9.55 3.62
C GLY A 154 -4.11 -9.76 2.40
N PHE A 155 -5.43 -9.68 2.60
CA PHE A 155 -6.43 -9.78 1.54
C PHE A 155 -6.39 -8.58 0.62
N VAL A 156 -6.03 -7.40 1.15
CA VAL A 156 -5.80 -6.19 0.35
C VAL A 156 -4.74 -6.44 -0.72
N GLY A 157 -3.62 -7.05 -0.33
CA GLY A 157 -2.57 -7.42 -1.28
C GLY A 157 -3.04 -8.34 -2.40
N VAL A 158 -3.97 -9.27 -2.13
CA VAL A 158 -4.50 -10.19 -3.17
C VAL A 158 -5.14 -9.41 -4.31
N PHE A 159 -6.06 -8.49 -4.03
CA PHE A 159 -6.70 -7.73 -5.11
C PHE A 159 -5.76 -6.70 -5.75
N ARG A 160 -4.88 -6.05 -4.96
CA ARG A 160 -3.87 -5.12 -5.49
C ARG A 160 -2.97 -5.78 -6.52
N TYR A 161 -2.35 -6.92 -6.16
CA TYR A 161 -1.50 -7.65 -7.08
C TYR A 161 -2.26 -8.17 -8.30
N THR A 162 -3.47 -8.70 -8.09
CA THR A 162 -4.30 -9.21 -9.18
C THR A 162 -4.60 -8.09 -10.18
N GLU A 163 -5.08 -6.94 -9.72
CA GLU A 163 -5.45 -5.83 -10.60
C GLU A 163 -4.26 -5.29 -11.39
N ILE A 164 -3.16 -4.92 -10.72
CA ILE A 164 -2.05 -4.24 -11.40
C ILE A 164 -1.27 -5.20 -12.32
N TYR A 165 -1.14 -6.48 -11.96
CA TYR A 165 -0.42 -7.43 -12.82
C TYR A 165 -1.24 -7.79 -14.06
N LEU A 166 -2.55 -7.98 -13.92
CA LEU A 166 -3.43 -8.23 -15.06
C LEU A 166 -3.50 -6.99 -15.98
N LYS A 167 -3.58 -5.77 -15.43
CA LYS A 167 -3.50 -4.53 -16.22
C LYS A 167 -2.15 -4.39 -16.96
N ARG A 168 -1.06 -4.95 -16.42
CA ARG A 168 0.27 -5.03 -17.06
C ARG A 168 0.41 -6.19 -18.06
N GLY A 169 -0.67 -6.92 -18.36
CA GLY A 169 -0.66 -8.01 -19.32
C GLY A 169 -0.03 -9.32 -18.82
N ILE A 170 0.19 -9.43 -17.50
CA ILE A 170 0.56 -10.71 -16.89
C ILE A 170 -0.67 -11.59 -16.88
N SER A 171 -0.57 -12.81 -17.38
CA SER A 171 -1.68 -13.75 -17.42
C SER A 171 -1.92 -14.41 -16.05
N ILE A 172 -3.15 -14.90 -15.82
CA ILE A 172 -3.55 -15.52 -14.53
C ILE A 172 -2.64 -16.68 -14.14
N ASP A 173 -2.17 -17.49 -15.09
CA ASP A 173 -1.24 -18.60 -14.89
C ASP A 173 0.14 -18.17 -14.37
N GLN A 174 0.54 -16.93 -14.66
CA GLN A 174 1.82 -16.37 -14.20
C GLN A 174 1.71 -15.61 -12.88
N LEU A 175 0.49 -15.22 -12.48
CA LEU A 175 0.26 -14.40 -11.28
C LEU A 175 0.91 -14.99 -10.03
N PRO A 176 0.66 -16.26 -9.64
CA PRO A 176 1.20 -16.79 -8.38
C PRO A 176 2.71 -16.64 -8.26
N ARG A 177 3.45 -17.06 -9.30
CA ARG A 177 4.91 -17.05 -9.27
C ARG A 177 5.48 -15.65 -9.15
N LYS A 178 4.94 -14.71 -9.92
CA LYS A 178 5.41 -13.30 -9.90
C LYS A 178 5.07 -12.63 -8.57
N VAL A 179 3.86 -12.85 -8.05
CA VAL A 179 3.42 -12.28 -6.78
C VAL A 179 4.22 -12.85 -5.62
N LEU A 180 4.35 -14.18 -5.52
CA LEU A 180 5.12 -14.82 -4.44
C LEU A 180 6.59 -14.37 -4.41
N ALA A 181 7.21 -14.16 -5.58
CA ALA A 181 8.56 -13.61 -5.66
C ALA A 181 8.64 -12.16 -5.16
N ASN A 182 7.72 -11.30 -5.61
CA ASN A 182 7.67 -9.89 -5.19
C ASN A 182 7.41 -9.76 -3.68
N LEU A 183 6.41 -10.49 -3.19
CA LEU A 183 5.97 -10.51 -1.80
C LEU A 183 7.06 -10.96 -0.83
N ARG A 184 7.87 -11.98 -1.19
CA ARG A 184 9.05 -12.38 -0.39
C ARG A 184 10.05 -11.25 -0.25
N ASN A 185 10.33 -10.51 -1.33
CA ASN A 185 11.28 -9.41 -1.31
C ASN A 185 10.78 -8.25 -0.42
N ARG A 186 9.50 -7.87 -0.57
CA ARG A 186 8.87 -6.83 0.27
C ARG A 186 8.90 -7.21 1.75
N PHE A 187 8.48 -8.43 2.08
CA PHE A 187 8.48 -8.87 3.49
C PHE A 187 9.89 -9.02 4.07
N THR A 188 10.86 -9.49 3.28
CA THR A 188 12.27 -9.55 3.70
C THR A 188 12.79 -8.15 4.05
N SER A 189 12.51 -7.17 3.18
CA SER A 189 12.90 -5.76 3.38
C SER A 189 12.30 -5.22 4.69
N PHE A 190 11.00 -5.43 4.91
CA PHE A 190 10.34 -5.09 6.17
C PHE A 190 11.02 -5.75 7.38
N THR A 191 11.29 -7.06 7.33
CA THR A 191 11.90 -7.76 8.48
C THR A 191 13.33 -7.34 8.76
N ASN A 192 14.11 -7.00 7.72
CA ASN A 192 15.47 -6.50 7.87
C ASN A 192 15.50 -5.16 8.62
N ALA A 193 14.53 -4.29 8.36
CA ALA A 193 14.44 -2.99 9.00
C ALA A 193 13.72 -3.01 10.36
N TYR A 194 12.62 -3.76 10.49
CA TYR A 194 11.65 -3.57 11.58
C TYR A 194 11.34 -4.84 12.39
N SER A 195 12.09 -5.93 12.24
CA SER A 195 11.84 -7.17 13.01
C SER A 195 11.88 -6.99 14.54
N SER A 196 12.60 -5.98 15.04
CA SER A 196 12.66 -5.59 16.45
C SER A 196 11.34 -5.03 17.00
N LEU A 197 10.41 -4.58 16.14
CA LEU A 197 9.08 -4.08 16.52
C LEU A 197 8.09 -5.23 16.83
N HIS A 198 8.50 -6.17 17.69
CA HIS A 198 7.89 -7.47 17.98
C HIS A 198 6.39 -7.61 17.62
N ARG A 199 5.48 -7.08 18.46
CA ARG A 199 4.02 -7.27 18.28
C ARG A 199 3.51 -6.71 16.96
N TYR A 200 4.11 -5.64 16.45
CA TYR A 200 3.76 -5.08 15.14
C TYR A 200 4.20 -6.02 14.02
N SER A 201 5.44 -6.50 14.08
CA SER A 201 6.01 -7.45 13.13
C SER A 201 5.30 -8.79 13.11
N ASP A 202 4.78 -9.26 14.24
CA ASP A 202 3.95 -10.47 14.31
C ASP A 202 2.63 -10.32 13.56
N ARG A 203 1.97 -9.15 13.64
CA ARG A 203 0.75 -8.86 12.86
C ARG A 203 1.03 -8.83 11.37
N GLN A 204 2.13 -8.19 10.95
CA GLN A 204 2.49 -8.15 9.53
C GLN A 204 2.90 -9.53 9.01
N ARG A 205 3.53 -10.37 9.84
CA ARG A 205 3.81 -11.76 9.51
C ARG A 205 2.53 -12.58 9.28
N GLN A 206 1.48 -12.31 10.06
CA GLN A 206 0.19 -12.96 9.82
C GLN A 206 -0.41 -12.53 8.48
N ARG A 207 -0.45 -11.23 8.18
CA ARG A 207 -0.94 -10.71 6.89
C ARG A 207 -0.11 -11.26 5.71
N TYR A 208 1.21 -11.37 5.86
CA TYR A 208 2.10 -11.99 4.89
C TYR A 208 1.75 -13.46 4.64
N ARG A 209 1.48 -14.25 5.69
CA ARG A 209 1.07 -15.65 5.55
C ARG A 209 -0.24 -15.79 4.79
N GLU A 210 -1.22 -14.94 5.07
CA GLU A 210 -2.54 -15.01 4.43
C GLU A 210 -2.45 -14.86 2.91
N ILE A 211 -1.68 -13.89 2.42
CA ILE A 211 -1.48 -13.71 0.98
C ILE A 211 -0.57 -14.80 0.38
N MET A 212 0.46 -15.26 1.10
CA MET A 212 1.29 -16.38 0.66
C MET A 212 0.47 -17.66 0.47
N ASP A 213 -0.39 -17.98 1.44
CA ASP A 213 -1.25 -19.16 1.42
C ASP A 213 -2.24 -19.08 0.27
N PHE A 214 -2.82 -17.89 0.03
CA PHE A 214 -3.72 -17.66 -1.11
C PHE A 214 -3.04 -17.95 -2.45
N PHE A 215 -1.90 -17.30 -2.74
CA PHE A 215 -1.24 -17.48 -4.04
C PHE A 215 -0.59 -18.87 -4.19
N THR A 216 -0.16 -19.51 -3.10
CA THR A 216 0.31 -20.91 -3.15
C THR A 216 -0.84 -21.86 -3.51
N LYS A 217 -2.04 -21.64 -2.93
CA LYS A 217 -3.24 -22.40 -3.29
C LYS A 217 -3.63 -22.16 -4.75
N LEU A 218 -3.60 -20.91 -5.21
CA LEU A 218 -3.87 -20.56 -6.61
C LEU A 218 -2.89 -21.26 -7.57
N GLU A 219 -1.59 -21.30 -7.26
CA GLU A 219 -0.60 -22.03 -8.07
C GLU A 219 -0.92 -23.52 -8.17
N GLY A 220 -1.31 -24.14 -7.04
CA GLY A 220 -1.72 -25.54 -7.00
C GLY A 220 -2.96 -25.82 -7.83
N GLU A 221 -3.98 -24.97 -7.73
CA GLU A 221 -5.22 -25.08 -8.50
C GLU A 221 -4.99 -24.95 -10.00
N ILE A 222 -4.20 -23.95 -10.42
CA ILE A 222 -3.84 -23.75 -11.83
C ILE A 222 -3.08 -24.96 -12.38
N SER A 223 -2.12 -25.48 -11.61
CA SER A 223 -1.32 -26.65 -12.02
C SER A 223 -2.15 -27.93 -12.17
N GLN A 224 -3.28 -28.03 -11.44
CA GLN A 224 -4.22 -29.15 -11.52
C GLN A 224 -5.33 -28.93 -12.54
N GLY A 225 -5.37 -27.78 -13.23
CA GLY A 225 -6.46 -27.41 -14.13
C GLY A 225 -7.79 -27.20 -13.40
N ILE A 226 -7.76 -26.85 -12.12
CA ILE A 226 -8.95 -26.59 -11.32
C ILE A 226 -9.55 -25.24 -11.73
N THR A 227 -10.81 -25.28 -12.18
CA THR A 227 -11.62 -24.10 -12.51
C THR A 227 -12.97 -24.11 -11.79
N TYR A 228 -13.09 -24.83 -10.67
CA TYR A 228 -14.34 -24.93 -9.92
C TYR A 228 -14.69 -23.60 -9.23
N GLN A 229 -15.99 -23.41 -8.97
CA GLN A 229 -16.52 -22.20 -8.33
C GLN A 229 -16.05 -22.00 -6.88
N ASP A 230 -15.61 -23.05 -6.18
CA ASP A 230 -15.15 -22.99 -4.78
C ASP A 230 -13.63 -23.06 -4.66
N SER A 231 -12.94 -22.03 -5.16
CA SER A 231 -11.48 -22.03 -5.34
C SER A 231 -10.86 -20.63 -5.22
N ALA A 232 -9.53 -20.55 -5.08
CA ALA A 232 -8.80 -19.28 -5.20
C ALA A 232 -8.82 -18.77 -6.64
N TYR A 233 -8.86 -19.68 -7.62
CA TYR A 233 -9.07 -19.33 -9.03
C TYR A 233 -10.38 -18.57 -9.26
N ALA A 234 -11.48 -18.99 -8.61
CA ALA A 234 -12.76 -18.28 -8.68
C ALA A 234 -12.67 -16.85 -8.13
N VAL A 235 -11.93 -16.63 -7.03
CA VAL A 235 -11.67 -15.29 -6.50
C VAL A 235 -10.93 -14.43 -7.54
N VAL A 236 -9.84 -14.95 -8.10
CA VAL A 236 -9.05 -14.20 -9.10
C VAL A 236 -9.88 -13.88 -10.35
N ASN A 237 -10.73 -14.80 -10.81
CA ASN A 237 -11.63 -14.52 -11.93
C ASN A 237 -12.64 -13.42 -11.59
N THR A 238 -13.28 -13.48 -10.42
CA THR A 238 -14.20 -12.41 -10.00
C THR A 238 -13.49 -11.07 -9.93
N LEU A 239 -12.29 -11.02 -9.35
CA LEU A 239 -11.47 -9.80 -9.32
C LEU A 239 -11.11 -9.33 -10.74
N HIS A 240 -10.69 -10.23 -11.63
CA HIS A 240 -10.36 -9.90 -13.01
C HIS A 240 -11.56 -9.32 -13.76
N GLU A 241 -12.71 -9.99 -13.71
CA GLU A 241 -13.93 -9.54 -14.38
C GLU A 241 -14.42 -8.20 -13.85
N GLN A 242 -14.47 -8.03 -12.52
CA GLN A 242 -15.06 -6.85 -11.90
C GLN A 242 -14.08 -5.67 -11.84
N LEU A 243 -12.87 -5.85 -11.31
CA LEU A 243 -11.90 -4.75 -11.16
C LEU A 243 -11.18 -4.40 -12.45
N VAL A 244 -10.85 -5.38 -13.30
CA VAL A 244 -9.97 -5.14 -14.45
C VAL A 244 -10.79 -4.93 -15.73
N ILE A 245 -11.73 -5.84 -16.04
CA ILE A 245 -12.53 -5.76 -17.26
C ILE A 245 -13.62 -4.70 -17.12
N GLN A 246 -14.42 -4.76 -16.04
CA GLN A 246 -15.51 -3.80 -15.82
C GLN A 246 -15.05 -2.49 -15.19
N SER A 247 -13.82 -2.42 -14.68
CA SER A 247 -13.28 -1.23 -14.02
C SER A 247 -14.12 -0.76 -12.82
N ASN A 248 -14.81 -1.69 -12.15
CA ASN A 248 -15.55 -1.42 -10.93
C ASN A 248 -14.59 -1.08 -9.79
N SER A 249 -15.07 -0.32 -8.80
CA SER A 249 -14.33 -0.12 -7.56
C SER A 249 -14.21 -1.43 -6.77
N ILE A 250 -13.33 -1.47 -5.78
CA ILE A 250 -13.19 -2.65 -4.92
C ILE A 250 -14.46 -2.88 -4.08
N GLU A 251 -15.12 -1.80 -3.64
CA GLU A 251 -16.39 -1.86 -2.92
C GLU A 251 -17.50 -2.46 -3.79
N GLN A 252 -17.65 -1.97 -5.03
CA GLN A 252 -18.60 -2.54 -5.99
C GLN A 252 -18.31 -4.02 -6.29
N THR A 253 -17.04 -4.39 -6.36
CA THR A 253 -16.60 -5.78 -6.59
C THR A 253 -16.94 -6.68 -5.40
N ILE A 254 -16.75 -6.19 -4.16
CA ILE A 254 -17.14 -6.89 -2.94
C ILE A 254 -18.67 -7.06 -2.91
N ASP A 255 -19.43 -6.00 -3.16
CA ASP A 255 -20.90 -6.04 -3.15
C ASP A 255 -21.44 -7.02 -4.19
N TYR A 256 -20.87 -7.01 -5.40
CA TYR A 256 -21.17 -7.99 -6.43
C TYR A 256 -20.89 -9.42 -5.93
N ALA A 257 -19.69 -9.66 -5.39
CA ALA A 257 -19.29 -11.00 -4.98
C ALA A 257 -20.16 -11.53 -3.83
N LEU A 258 -20.48 -10.70 -2.84
CA LEU A 258 -21.31 -11.08 -1.70
C LEU A 258 -22.79 -11.28 -2.06
N SER A 259 -23.27 -10.67 -3.13
CA SER A 259 -24.66 -10.81 -3.60
C SER A 259 -24.84 -11.93 -4.63
N THR A 260 -23.79 -12.34 -5.34
CA THR A 260 -23.90 -13.28 -6.47
C THR A 260 -23.22 -14.63 -6.25
N LEU A 261 -22.13 -14.68 -5.48
CA LEU A 261 -21.40 -15.93 -5.26
C LEU A 261 -22.09 -16.78 -4.18
N THR A 262 -22.09 -18.09 -4.38
CA THR A 262 -22.67 -19.06 -3.43
C THR A 262 -21.61 -20.00 -2.84
N ALA A 263 -20.45 -20.10 -3.48
CA ALA A 263 -19.35 -20.93 -3.05
C ALA A 263 -18.69 -20.37 -1.77
N SER A 264 -18.33 -21.26 -0.85
CA SER A 264 -17.88 -20.89 0.50
C SER A 264 -16.56 -20.12 0.46
N TYR A 265 -15.59 -20.57 -0.32
CA TYR A 265 -14.23 -20.03 -0.35
C TYR A 265 -14.21 -18.58 -0.86
N PRO A 266 -14.79 -18.24 -2.03
CA PRO A 266 -14.86 -16.85 -2.47
C PRO A 266 -15.64 -15.96 -1.51
N LEU A 267 -16.79 -16.42 -0.99
CA LEU A 267 -17.57 -15.63 -0.02
C LEU A 267 -16.77 -15.34 1.26
N THR A 268 -16.05 -16.33 1.79
CA THR A 268 -15.17 -16.11 2.95
C THR A 268 -14.06 -15.13 2.62
N PHE A 269 -13.44 -15.23 1.44
CA PHE A 269 -12.43 -14.27 0.99
C PHE A 269 -12.97 -12.84 0.97
N PHE A 270 -14.08 -12.59 0.27
CA PHE A 270 -14.62 -11.22 0.12
C PHE A 270 -15.14 -10.63 1.43
N LYS A 271 -15.67 -11.44 2.35
CA LYS A 271 -16.00 -10.99 3.71
C LYS A 271 -14.76 -10.56 4.49
N ARG A 272 -13.67 -11.33 4.41
CA ARG A 272 -12.41 -10.97 5.08
C ARG A 272 -11.76 -9.73 4.47
N LEU A 273 -11.84 -9.59 3.15
CA LEU A 273 -11.37 -8.39 2.45
C LEU A 273 -12.16 -7.14 2.87
N GLN A 274 -13.49 -7.23 2.93
CA GLN A 274 -14.35 -6.15 3.41
C GLN A 274 -13.95 -5.72 4.83
N LEU A 275 -13.80 -6.67 5.75
CA LEU A 275 -13.37 -6.39 7.12
C LEU A 275 -11.97 -5.76 7.19
N GLU A 276 -11.02 -6.21 6.36
CA GLU A 276 -9.68 -5.62 6.33
C GLU A 276 -9.72 -4.16 5.84
N LEU A 277 -10.57 -3.84 4.85
CA LEU A 277 -10.74 -2.48 4.35
C LEU A 277 -11.49 -1.56 5.34
N GLU A 278 -12.49 -2.07 6.07
CA GLU A 278 -13.24 -1.30 7.08
C GLU A 278 -12.37 -0.83 8.26
N VAL A 279 -11.34 -1.60 8.64
CA VAL A 279 -10.40 -1.20 9.70
C VAL A 279 -9.60 0.05 9.30
N THR A 280 -9.51 0.35 8.01
CA THR A 280 -8.72 1.46 7.47
C THR A 280 -9.52 2.73 7.17
N SER A 281 -10.85 2.67 7.13
CA SER A 281 -11.72 3.83 6.83
C SER A 281 -12.06 4.71 8.04
N ALA A 282 -11.49 4.43 9.23
CA ALA A 282 -11.80 5.12 10.49
C ALA A 282 -11.11 6.50 10.66
N ILE A 283 -10.39 7.01 9.66
CA ILE A 283 -9.83 8.38 9.73
C ILE A 283 -10.91 9.36 9.27
N PRO A 284 -11.32 10.35 10.10
CA PRO A 284 -12.13 11.45 9.61
C PRO A 284 -11.29 12.28 8.64
N ILE A 285 -11.66 12.25 7.35
CA ILE A 285 -11.12 13.09 6.27
C ILE A 285 -11.93 14.38 6.20
#